data_AF-A0A2P9A9R2-F1
#
_entry.id   AF-A0A2P9A9R2-F1
#
_cell.length_a   1.000
_cell.length_b   1.000
_cell.length_c   1.000
_cell.angle_alpha   90.00
_cell.angle_beta   90.00
_cell.angle_gamma   90.00
#
_symmetry.space_group_name_H-M   'P 1'
#
loop_
_entity.id
_entity.type
_entity.pdbx_description
1 polymer ?
#
loop_
_entity_poly.entity_id
_entity_poly.type
_entity_poly.pdbx_seq_one_letter_code
_entity_poly.pdbx_strand_id
1 'polypeptide(L)' 'MLTKKAQDMTAAPQEAVTKDPAKAADLTAKVQAVITKYQGTTTADEACKAYDELITAIKG' A
#
# COMPACT_ATOMS: atom_id res chain seq x y z
N MET A 1 7.18 2.54 14.29
CA MET A 1 6.11 2.96 13.34
C MET A 1 5.83 1.96 12.22
N LEU A 2 6.67 0.92 12.01
CA LEU A 2 6.42 -0.14 11.01
C LEU A 2 5.19 -1.00 11.29
N THR A 3 4.95 -1.41 12.54
CA THR A 3 3.77 -2.20 12.92
C THR A 3 2.47 -1.47 12.60
N LYS A 4 2.40 -0.17 12.88
CA LYS A 4 1.25 0.66 12.57
C LYS A 4 1.07 0.85 11.06
N LYS A 5 2.17 1.04 10.31
CA LYS A 5 2.14 1.08 8.83
C LYS A 5 1.64 -0.24 8.23
N ALA A 6 2.06 -1.38 8.76
CA ALA A 6 1.57 -2.68 8.33
C ALA A 6 0.07 -2.85 8.61
N GLN A 7 -0.41 -2.41 9.79
CA GLN A 7 -1.84 -2.41 10.10
C GLN A 7 -2.65 -1.50 9.15
N ASP A 8 -2.16 -0.29 8.89
CA ASP A 8 -2.81 0.66 7.99
C ASP A 8 -2.78 0.16 6.52
N MET A 9 -1.73 -0.58 6.12
CA MET A 9 -1.64 -1.23 4.80
C MET A 9 -2.64 -2.37 4.62
N THR A 10 -3.05 -3.06 5.69
CA THR A 10 -4.10 -4.09 5.59
C THR A 10 -5.49 -3.48 5.64
N ALA A 11 -5.69 -2.47 6.48
CA ALA A 11 -6.99 -1.83 6.68
C ALA A 11 -7.42 -0.98 5.48
N ALA A 12 -6.51 -0.20 4.87
CA ALA A 12 -6.86 0.70 3.77
C ALA A 12 -7.39 -0.02 2.52
N PRO A 13 -6.77 -1.12 2.02
CA PRO A 13 -7.33 -1.95 0.97
C PRO A 13 -8.70 -2.52 1.32
N GLN A 14 -8.87 -3.05 2.54
CA GLN A 14 -10.14 -3.64 2.97
C GLN A 14 -11.26 -2.60 2.96
N GLU A 15 -11.02 -1.41 3.51
CA GLU A 15 -12.00 -0.32 3.47
C GLU A 15 -12.31 0.14 2.04
N ALA A 16 -11.29 0.29 1.20
CA ALA A 16 -11.45 0.75 -0.17
C ALA A 16 -12.22 -0.27 -1.03
N VAL A 17 -11.92 -1.57 -0.92
CA VAL A 17 -12.67 -2.64 -1.61
C VAL A 17 -14.08 -2.81 -1.06
N THR A 18 -14.27 -2.64 0.25
CA THR A 18 -15.62 -2.72 0.85
C THR A 18 -16.51 -1.56 0.40
N LYS A 19 -15.95 -0.34 0.26
CA LYS A 19 -16.67 0.83 -0.23
C LYS A 19 -16.87 0.81 -1.74
N ASP A 20 -15.89 0.30 -2.47
CA ASP A 20 -15.91 0.21 -3.93
C ASP A 20 -15.19 -1.07 -4.40
N PRO A 21 -15.93 -2.15 -4.64
CA PRO A 21 -15.36 -3.42 -5.09
C PRO A 21 -14.59 -3.30 -6.40
N ALA A 22 -14.90 -2.31 -7.25
CA ALA A 22 -14.20 -2.08 -8.51
C ALA A 22 -12.77 -1.56 -8.28
N LYS A 23 -12.49 -0.93 -7.13
CA LYS A 23 -11.14 -0.51 -6.76
C LYS A 23 -10.19 -1.67 -6.47
N ALA A 24 -10.67 -2.90 -6.29
CA ALA A 24 -9.80 -4.05 -6.03
C ALA A 24 -8.73 -4.26 -7.11
N ALA A 25 -9.10 -4.06 -8.39
CA ALA A 25 -8.17 -4.15 -9.51
C ALA A 25 -7.14 -3.01 -9.50
N ASP A 26 -7.58 -1.78 -9.24
CA ASP A 26 -6.72 -0.60 -9.14
C ASP A 26 -5.75 -0.68 -7.94
N LEU A 27 -6.24 -1.18 -6.81
CA LEU A 27 -5.47 -1.50 -5.61
C LEU A 27 -4.37 -2.52 -5.91
N THR A 28 -4.70 -3.60 -6.61
CA THR A 28 -3.74 -4.64 -6.99
C THR A 28 -2.65 -4.04 -7.88
N ALA A 29 -3.02 -3.21 -8.87
CA ALA A 29 -2.06 -2.51 -9.71
C ALA A 29 -1.15 -1.56 -8.91
N LYS A 30 -1.70 -0.81 -7.96
CA LYS A 30 -0.95 0.09 -7.06
C LYS A 30 0.03 -0.67 -6.16
N VAL A 31 -0.41 -1.78 -5.55
CA VAL A 31 0.45 -2.68 -4.76
C VAL A 31 1.61 -3.19 -5.62
N GLN A 32 1.33 -3.64 -6.83
CA GLN A 32 2.34 -4.18 -7.74
C GLN A 32 3.34 -3.09 -8.17
N ALA A 33 2.86 -1.87 -8.47
CA ALA A 33 3.70 -0.73 -8.81
C ALA A 33 4.66 -0.35 -7.67
N VAL A 34 4.17 -0.36 -6.42
CA VAL A 34 5.00 -0.13 -5.23
C VAL A 34 6.01 -1.26 -5.07
N ILE A 35 5.61 -2.53 -5.16
CA ILE A 35 6.53 -3.67 -5.07
C ILE A 35 7.66 -3.57 -6.10
N THR A 36 7.34 -3.22 -7.36
CA THR A 36 8.34 -3.03 -8.42
C THR A 36 9.23 -1.82 -8.16
N LYS A 37 8.67 -0.69 -7.70
CA LYS A 37 9.43 0.54 -7.43
C LYS A 37 10.42 0.39 -6.28
N TYR A 38 10.06 -0.39 -5.26
CA TYR A 38 10.90 -0.70 -4.11
C TYR A 38 11.56 -2.08 -4.24
N GLN A 39 11.58 -2.66 -5.44
CA GLN A 39 12.23 -3.94 -5.67
C GLN A 39 13.74 -3.78 -5.46
N GLY A 40 14.30 -4.54 -4.52
CA GLY A 40 15.73 -4.48 -4.18
C GLY A 40 16.10 -3.49 -3.08
N THR A 41 15.14 -2.76 -2.50
CA THR A 41 15.39 -1.93 -1.31
C THR A 41 15.57 -2.81 -0.08
N THR A 42 16.63 -2.56 0.70
CA THR A 42 16.96 -3.31 1.92
C THR A 42 16.91 -2.44 3.17
N THR A 43 16.58 -1.14 3.02
CA THR A 43 16.57 -0.19 4.11
C THR A 43 15.16 0.00 4.69
N ALA A 44 15.09 0.16 6.01
CA ALA A 44 13.82 0.35 6.72
C ALA A 44 13.10 1.66 6.33
N ASP A 45 13.84 2.70 5.93
CA ASP A 45 13.28 3.96 5.46
C ASP A 45 12.58 3.83 4.10
N GLU A 46 13.17 3.08 3.17
CA GLU A 46 12.56 2.81 1.87
C GLU A 46 11.31 1.95 2.03
N ALA A 47 11.35 0.93 2.90
CA ALA A 47 10.16 0.17 3.25
C ALA A 47 9.06 1.08 3.83
N CYS A 48 9.41 2.00 4.74
CA CYS A 48 8.45 2.96 5.28
C CYS A 48 7.84 3.87 4.21
N LYS A 49 8.63 4.35 3.23
CA LYS A 49 8.14 5.15 2.11
C LYS A 49 7.22 4.35 1.19
N ALA A 50 7.55 3.09 0.91
CA ALA A 50 6.71 2.18 0.14
C ALA A 50 5.31 2.05 0.75
N TYR A 51 5.25 1.84 2.07
CA TYR A 51 3.98 1.76 2.78
C TYR A 51 3.19 3.08 2.75
N ASP A 52 3.84 4.24 2.89
CA ASP A 52 3.14 5.54 2.82
C ASP A 52 2.60 5.84 1.43
N GLU A 53 3.39 5.59 0.38
CA GLU A 53 2.94 5.76 -1.00
C GLU A 53 1.74 4.85 -1.30
N LEU A 54 1.81 3.58 -0.87
CA LEU A 54 0.71 2.65 -1.06
C LEU A 54 -0.55 3.10 -0.33
N ILE A 55 -0.45 3.45 0.97
CA ILE A 55 -1.59 3.91 1.77
C ILE A 55 -2.20 5.19 1.16
N THR A 56 -1.36 6.12 0.71
CA THR A 56 -1.80 7.36 0.07
C THR A 56 -2.51 7.08 -1.25
N ALA A 57 -1.97 6.18 -2.07
CA ALA A 57 -2.57 5.79 -3.33
C ALA A 57 -3.93 5.08 -3.16
N ILE A 58 -4.15 4.43 -2.02
CA ILE A 58 -5.41 3.73 -1.70
C ILE A 58 -6.46 4.68 -1.12
N LYS A 59 -6.03 5.64 -0.29
CA LYS A 59 -6.92 6.62 0.35
C LYS A 59 -7.31 7.79 -0.57
N GLY A 60 -6.57 8.01 -1.65
CA GLY A 60 -6.82 9.04 -2.67
C GLY A 60 -8.13 8.88 -3.43
#